data_AF-A0A7K7YYW7-F1
#
_entry.id   AF-A0A7K7YYW7-F1
#
_cell.length_a   1.000
_cell.length_b   1.000
_cell.length_c   1.000
_cell.angle_alpha   90.00
_cell.angle_beta   90.00
_cell.angle_gamma   90.00
#
_symmetry.space_group_name_H-M   'P 1'
#
loop_
_entity.id
_entity.type
_entity.pdbx_description
1 polymer ?
#
loop_
_entity_poly.entity_id
_entity_poly.type
_entity_poly.pdbx_seq_one_letter_code
_entity_poly.pdbx_strand_id
1 'polypeptide(L)'
;LLRSLFPAATRPLLGLDVGCNSGELSVALYQHLLGLQDSASSAEPPAAGEELRLLCCDIDPELIRRAQQSSPFPASISFASLDIMDSGAREPFLSSYLESFGRSSFDIGFCMSVTMWIHLNHGDSGLLEFLALLASLCTFLLVEPQPWKCYRAAARRLRRLGRDDFEHFRSLRINGDMAESITRILTQECAMELVRSFGSTPWDRSLLLFKSTAAQPRG
;
A
#
# COMPACT_ATOMS: atom_id res chain seq x y z
N LEU A 1 -9.28 8.43 -10.83
CA LEU A 1 -7.95 7.81 -11.01
C LEU A 1 -8.02 6.43 -11.68
N LEU A 2 -8.78 5.46 -11.15
CA LEU A 2 -8.81 4.10 -11.72
C LEU A 2 -9.18 4.06 -13.20
N ARG A 3 -10.22 4.79 -13.62
CA ARG A 3 -10.63 4.88 -15.04
C ARG A 3 -9.52 5.39 -15.97
N SER A 4 -8.64 6.26 -15.50
CA SER A 4 -7.51 6.75 -16.31
C SER A 4 -6.35 5.76 -16.35
N LEU A 5 -6.17 4.96 -15.30
CA LEU A 5 -5.10 3.95 -15.24
C LEU A 5 -5.50 2.67 -16.00
N PHE A 6 -6.80 2.33 -16.00
CA PHE A 6 -7.34 1.11 -16.59
C PHE A 6 -8.56 1.41 -17.49
N PRO A 7 -8.40 2.18 -18.58
CA PRO A 7 -9.52 2.60 -19.45
C PRO A 7 -10.21 1.44 -20.18
N ALA A 8 -9.54 0.28 -20.28
CA ALA A 8 -10.05 -0.92 -20.95
C ALA A 8 -10.34 -2.07 -19.97
N ALA A 9 -10.56 -1.77 -18.69
CA ALA A 9 -10.90 -2.80 -17.71
C ALA A 9 -12.22 -3.49 -18.07
N THR A 10 -12.18 -4.80 -18.28
CA THR A 10 -13.35 -5.65 -18.57
C THR A 10 -13.73 -6.56 -17.40
N ARG A 11 -12.93 -6.52 -16.32
CA ARG A 11 -13.07 -7.31 -15.11
C ARG A 11 -12.81 -6.43 -13.87
N PRO A 12 -13.22 -6.87 -12.67
CA PRO A 12 -12.93 -6.13 -11.45
C PRO A 12 -11.43 -5.92 -11.25
N LEU A 13 -11.06 -4.73 -10.81
CA LEU A 13 -9.69 -4.39 -10.44
C LEU A 13 -9.35 -4.97 -9.07
N LEU A 14 -8.14 -5.48 -8.90
CA LEU A 14 -7.64 -5.93 -7.60
C LEU A 14 -6.69 -4.90 -6.99
N GLY A 15 -7.02 -4.45 -5.79
CA GLY A 15 -6.20 -3.56 -4.97
C GLY A 15 -5.58 -4.29 -3.78
N LEU A 16 -4.36 -3.92 -3.41
CA LEU A 16 -3.70 -4.31 -2.15
C LEU A 16 -3.36 -3.05 -1.35
N ASP A 17 -3.81 -2.94 -0.11
CA ASP A 17 -3.44 -1.87 0.83
C ASP A 17 -2.66 -2.44 2.02
N VAL A 18 -1.40 -2.03 2.17
CA VAL A 18 -0.49 -2.56 3.19
C VAL A 18 -0.33 -1.58 4.34
N GLY A 19 -0.60 -2.06 5.55
CA GLY A 19 -0.58 -1.24 6.77
C GLY A 19 -1.88 -0.46 6.93
N CYS A 20 -3.02 -1.11 6.69
CA CYS A 20 -4.33 -0.46 6.63
C CYS A 20 -4.85 0.07 7.97
N ASN A 21 -4.18 -0.25 9.09
CA ASN A 21 -4.60 0.11 10.44
C ASN A 21 -6.04 -0.34 10.72
N SER A 22 -6.90 0.53 11.26
CA SER A 22 -8.34 0.29 11.43
C SER A 22 -9.18 0.51 10.16
N GLY A 23 -8.56 0.70 8.99
CA GLY A 23 -9.22 0.67 7.68
C GLY A 23 -9.89 1.96 7.23
N GLU A 24 -9.84 3.05 8.01
CA GLU A 24 -10.52 4.32 7.67
C GLU A 24 -9.98 4.92 6.37
N LEU A 25 -8.64 4.92 6.20
CA LEU A 25 -8.03 5.41 4.96
C LEU A 25 -8.40 4.50 3.78
N SER A 26 -8.41 3.18 3.96
CA SER A 26 -8.77 2.23 2.92
C SER A 26 -10.20 2.44 2.43
N VAL A 27 -11.15 2.68 3.35
CA VAL A 27 -12.54 3.01 3.02
C VAL A 27 -12.64 4.36 2.31
N ALA A 28 -11.97 5.39 2.82
CA ALA A 28 -11.98 6.71 2.18
C ALA A 28 -11.39 6.67 0.77
N LEU A 29 -10.31 5.91 0.59
CA LEU A 29 -9.66 5.67 -0.69
C LEU A 29 -10.58 4.92 -1.64
N TYR A 30 -11.21 3.84 -1.20
CA TYR A 30 -12.20 3.09 -1.98
C TYR A 30 -13.33 4.00 -2.48
N GLN A 31 -13.94 4.78 -1.58
CA GLN A 31 -14.99 5.73 -1.93
C GLN A 31 -14.50 6.80 -2.91
N HIS A 32 -13.33 7.37 -2.67
CA HIS A 32 -12.76 8.41 -3.54
C HIS A 32 -12.46 7.87 -4.95
N LEU A 33 -11.88 6.68 -5.05
CA LEU A 33 -11.52 6.07 -6.33
C LEU A 33 -12.74 5.70 -7.18
N LEU A 34 -13.85 5.35 -6.53
CA LEU A 34 -15.13 5.01 -7.17
C LEU A 34 -16.09 6.20 -7.29
N GLY A 35 -15.74 7.38 -6.78
CA GLY A 35 -16.61 8.56 -6.85
C GLY A 35 -17.85 8.50 -5.96
N LEU A 36 -17.81 7.72 -4.87
CA LEU A 36 -18.96 7.47 -3.98
C LEU A 36 -19.19 8.60 -2.96
N GLN A 37 -18.43 9.70 -3.02
CA GLN A 37 -18.50 10.77 -2.02
C GLN A 37 -19.68 11.75 -2.21
N ASP A 38 -20.40 11.72 -3.34
CA ASP A 38 -21.45 12.69 -3.68
C ASP A 38 -22.84 12.12 -4.06
N SER A 39 -23.07 10.80 -4.05
CA SER A 39 -24.34 10.23 -4.54
C SER A 39 -25.32 9.86 -3.42
N ALA A 40 -26.11 10.83 -2.98
CA ALA A 40 -27.41 10.61 -2.31
C ALA A 40 -28.55 10.28 -3.30
N SER A 41 -28.24 10.11 -4.59
CA SER A 41 -29.22 9.85 -5.63
C SER A 41 -28.75 8.72 -6.53
N SER A 42 -29.52 7.62 -6.50
CA SER A 42 -29.76 6.65 -7.58
C SER A 42 -28.64 6.39 -8.59
N ALA A 43 -28.22 5.13 -8.75
CA ALA A 43 -28.20 4.47 -10.07
C ALA A 43 -27.64 3.04 -9.96
N GLU A 44 -27.91 2.30 -11.03
CA GLU A 44 -27.62 0.91 -11.36
C GLU A 44 -26.33 0.29 -10.80
N PRO A 45 -26.30 -1.06 -10.65
CA PRO A 45 -25.10 -1.77 -10.22
C PRO A 45 -23.90 -1.39 -11.13
N PRO A 46 -22.71 -1.17 -10.54
CA PRO A 46 -21.53 -0.78 -11.31
C PRO A 46 -21.22 -1.82 -12.39
N ALA A 47 -20.81 -1.35 -13.57
CA ALA A 47 -20.33 -2.25 -14.61
C ALA A 47 -19.09 -3.02 -14.11
N ALA A 48 -18.83 -4.22 -14.63
CA ALA A 48 -17.74 -5.08 -14.13
C ALA A 48 -16.33 -4.43 -14.15
N GLY A 49 -16.09 -3.46 -15.03
CA GLY A 49 -14.84 -2.67 -15.10
C GLY A 49 -14.78 -1.46 -14.15
N GLU A 50 -15.87 -1.17 -13.43
CA GLU A 50 -15.98 -0.13 -12.40
C GLU A 50 -15.89 -0.71 -10.98
N GLU A 51 -15.79 -2.03 -10.85
CA GLU A 51 -15.65 -2.71 -9.57
C GLU A 51 -14.18 -2.77 -9.13
N LEU A 52 -13.93 -2.47 -7.86
CA LEU A 52 -12.65 -2.64 -7.18
C LEU A 52 -12.83 -3.66 -6.06
N ARG A 53 -11.99 -4.70 -6.01
CA ARG A 53 -11.84 -5.60 -4.86
C ARG A 53 -10.56 -5.20 -4.14
N LEU A 54 -10.67 -4.74 -2.90
CA LEU A 54 -9.56 -4.22 -2.13
C LEU A 54 -9.23 -5.18 -0.99
N LEU A 55 -8.01 -5.74 -1.00
CA LEU A 55 -7.44 -6.47 0.12
C LEU A 55 -6.64 -5.50 0.98
N CYS A 56 -7.01 -5.34 2.23
CA CYS A 56 -6.35 -4.49 3.20
C CYS A 56 -5.70 -5.36 4.27
N CYS A 57 -4.39 -5.24 4.46
CA CYS A 57 -3.66 -5.98 5.49
C CYS A 57 -2.99 -5.08 6.51
N ASP A 58 -2.92 -5.58 7.74
CA ASP A 58 -2.18 -4.98 8.85
C ASP A 58 -1.63 -6.11 9.73
N ILE A 59 -0.52 -5.84 10.41
CA ILE A 59 0.11 -6.82 11.30
C ILE A 59 -0.68 -6.99 12.61
N ASP A 60 -1.45 -5.98 13.03
CA ASP A 60 -2.19 -6.02 14.29
C ASP A 60 -3.60 -6.63 14.10
N PRO A 61 -3.88 -7.84 14.65
CA PRO A 61 -5.17 -8.49 14.51
C PRO A 61 -6.32 -7.72 15.19
N GLU A 62 -6.05 -6.92 16.22
CA GLU A 62 -7.07 -6.11 16.89
C GLU A 62 -7.49 -4.91 16.02
N LEU A 63 -6.56 -4.31 15.29
CA LEU A 63 -6.88 -3.27 14.30
C LEU A 63 -7.70 -3.84 13.15
N ILE A 64 -7.32 -5.02 12.65
CA ILE A 64 -8.08 -5.73 11.62
C ILE A 64 -9.48 -6.07 12.09
N ARG A 65 -9.63 -6.56 13.33
CA ARG A 65 -10.96 -6.84 13.91
C ARG A 65 -11.83 -5.58 13.93
N ARG A 66 -11.26 -4.41 14.26
CA ARG A 66 -11.99 -3.14 14.23
C ARG A 66 -12.38 -2.76 12.80
N ALA A 67 -11.45 -2.85 11.86
CA ALA A 67 -11.69 -2.56 10.46
C ALA A 67 -12.81 -3.42 9.86
N GLN A 68 -12.84 -4.71 10.19
CA GLN A 68 -13.91 -5.63 9.77
C GLN A 68 -15.28 -5.24 10.35
N GLN A 69 -15.31 -4.76 11.59
CA GLN A 69 -16.55 -4.34 12.25
C GLN A 69 -17.11 -3.01 11.73
N SER A 70 -16.24 -2.10 11.30
CA SER A 70 -16.61 -0.77 10.82
C SER A 70 -16.74 -0.65 9.31
N SER A 71 -16.35 -1.68 8.54
CA SER A 71 -16.36 -1.63 7.08
C SER A 71 -17.78 -1.47 6.50
N PRO A 72 -18.06 -0.40 5.75
CA PRO A 72 -19.35 -0.24 5.06
C PRO A 72 -19.45 -1.08 3.78
N PHE A 73 -18.35 -1.69 3.32
CA PHE A 73 -18.29 -2.42 2.05
C PHE A 73 -17.71 -3.84 2.20
N PRO A 74 -18.31 -4.72 3.04
CA PRO A 74 -17.73 -6.03 3.37
C PRO A 74 -17.63 -6.99 2.17
N ALA A 75 -18.41 -6.76 1.10
CA ALA A 75 -18.31 -7.54 -0.14
C ALA A 75 -17.12 -7.11 -1.02
N SER A 76 -16.66 -5.86 -0.91
CA SER A 76 -15.65 -5.29 -1.81
C SER A 76 -14.31 -5.02 -1.12
N ILE A 77 -14.30 -4.82 0.19
CA ILE A 77 -13.10 -4.60 0.99
C ILE A 77 -12.93 -5.75 1.96
N SER A 78 -11.85 -6.50 1.80
CA SER A 78 -11.46 -7.59 2.69
C SER A 78 -10.33 -7.13 3.60
N PHE A 79 -10.43 -7.39 4.90
CA PHE A 79 -9.41 -7.06 5.88
C PHE A 79 -8.79 -8.32 6.46
N ALA A 80 -7.45 -8.38 6.52
CA ALA A 80 -6.72 -9.55 6.99
C ALA A 80 -5.53 -9.17 7.87
N SER A 81 -5.33 -9.95 8.95
CA SER A 81 -4.12 -9.86 9.75
C SER A 81 -2.99 -10.56 9.01
N LEU A 82 -1.97 -9.81 8.64
CA LEU A 82 -0.83 -10.32 7.89
C LEU A 82 0.41 -9.48 8.18
N ASP A 83 1.48 -10.13 8.63
CA ASP A 83 2.82 -9.54 8.56
C ASP A 83 3.31 -9.64 7.12
N ILE A 84 3.41 -8.50 6.44
CA ILE A 84 3.86 -8.45 5.05
C ILE A 84 5.35 -8.81 4.89
N MET A 85 6.13 -8.80 5.96
CA MET A 85 7.55 -9.15 5.94
C MET A 85 7.80 -10.63 6.25
N ASP A 86 6.80 -11.36 6.76
CA ASP A 86 6.87 -12.82 6.94
C ASP A 86 6.51 -13.53 5.63
N SER A 87 7.51 -13.99 4.87
CA SER A 87 7.28 -14.69 3.60
C SER A 87 6.48 -15.98 3.78
N GLY A 88 6.64 -16.70 4.90
CA GLY A 88 5.97 -17.97 5.17
C GLY A 88 4.46 -17.80 5.33
N ALA A 89 4.03 -16.69 5.94
CA ALA A 89 2.62 -16.33 6.04
C ALA A 89 2.10 -15.62 4.77
N ARG A 90 2.88 -14.67 4.24
CA ARG A 90 2.51 -13.81 3.10
C ARG A 90 2.26 -14.59 1.82
N GLU A 91 3.20 -15.43 1.40
CA GLU A 91 3.18 -16.08 0.09
C GLU A 91 1.94 -16.96 -0.13
N PRO A 92 1.61 -17.92 0.76
CA PRO A 92 0.41 -18.73 0.57
C PRO A 92 -0.88 -17.91 0.66
N PHE A 93 -0.92 -16.90 1.54
CA PHE A 93 -2.10 -16.06 1.72
C PHE A 93 -2.41 -15.21 0.47
N LEU A 94 -1.41 -14.45 -0.03
CA LEU A 94 -1.60 -13.59 -1.20
C LEU A 94 -1.82 -14.41 -2.47
N SER A 95 -1.12 -15.54 -2.62
CA SER A 95 -1.32 -16.43 -3.78
C SER A 95 -2.74 -16.98 -3.80
N SER A 96 -3.24 -17.50 -2.66
CA SER A 96 -4.62 -18.00 -2.56
C SER A 96 -5.66 -16.91 -2.84
N TYR A 97 -5.45 -15.69 -2.34
CA TYR A 97 -6.33 -14.56 -2.63
C TYR A 97 -6.38 -14.25 -4.12
N LEU A 98 -5.22 -14.10 -4.77
CA LEU A 98 -5.13 -13.78 -6.20
C LEU A 98 -5.68 -14.91 -7.09
N GLU A 99 -5.40 -16.16 -6.75
CA GLU A 99 -5.91 -17.36 -7.45
C GLU A 99 -7.44 -17.43 -7.43
N SER A 100 -8.08 -16.99 -6.34
CA SER A 100 -9.55 -16.93 -6.26
C SER A 100 -10.18 -16.00 -7.31
N PHE A 101 -9.39 -15.09 -7.89
CA PHE A 101 -9.78 -14.21 -9.00
C PHE A 101 -9.13 -14.60 -10.33
N GLY A 102 -8.40 -15.72 -10.40
CA GLY A 102 -7.62 -16.12 -11.58
C GLY A 102 -6.52 -15.12 -11.93
N ARG A 103 -5.85 -14.54 -10.92
CA ARG A 103 -4.80 -13.53 -11.07
C ARG A 103 -3.49 -14.03 -10.47
N SER A 104 -2.38 -13.46 -10.92
CA SER A 104 -1.04 -13.64 -10.36
C SER A 104 -0.45 -12.35 -9.77
N SER A 105 -1.16 -11.22 -9.93
CA SER A 105 -0.74 -9.91 -9.44
C SER A 105 -1.96 -8.99 -9.22
N PHE A 106 -1.75 -7.97 -8.40
CA PHE A 106 -2.69 -6.88 -8.18
C PHE A 106 -2.62 -5.85 -9.30
N ASP A 107 -3.75 -5.22 -9.59
CA ASP A 107 -3.81 -4.09 -10.52
C ASP A 107 -3.18 -2.85 -9.87
N ILE A 108 -3.42 -2.60 -8.58
CA ILE A 108 -2.85 -1.47 -7.85
C ILE A 108 -2.50 -1.81 -6.40
N GLY A 109 -1.30 -1.42 -5.97
CA GLY A 109 -0.87 -1.45 -4.57
C GLY A 109 -0.94 -0.06 -3.94
N PHE A 110 -1.27 -0.01 -2.65
CA PHE A 110 -1.29 1.17 -1.82
C PHE A 110 -0.32 0.95 -0.65
N CYS A 111 0.67 1.83 -0.57
CA CYS A 111 1.74 1.82 0.41
C CYS A 111 1.73 3.19 1.11
N MET A 112 0.71 3.39 1.93
CA MET A 112 0.38 4.69 2.51
C MET A 112 0.90 4.79 3.93
N SER A 113 1.91 5.63 4.18
CA SER A 113 2.43 5.84 5.53
C SER A 113 2.88 4.54 6.25
N VAL A 114 3.46 3.59 5.51
CA VAL A 114 3.98 2.33 6.07
C VAL A 114 5.49 2.15 5.93
N THR A 115 6.12 2.78 4.93
CA THR A 115 7.55 2.57 4.61
C THR A 115 8.48 2.89 5.79
N MET A 116 8.14 3.89 6.61
CA MET A 116 8.91 4.19 7.82
C MET A 116 8.92 3.05 8.83
N TRP A 117 7.78 2.41 9.05
CA TRP A 117 7.65 1.34 10.03
C TRP A 117 8.39 0.09 9.58
N ILE A 118 8.30 -0.26 8.29
CA ILE A 118 9.11 -1.34 7.71
C ILE A 118 10.60 -1.04 7.90
N HIS A 119 11.02 0.17 7.53
CA HIS A 119 12.42 0.56 7.58
C HIS A 119 12.99 0.59 9.00
N LEU A 120 12.23 1.08 9.99
CA LEU A 120 12.66 1.11 11.39
C LEU A 120 12.76 -0.30 12.01
N ASN A 121 11.89 -1.23 11.62
CA ASN A 121 11.84 -2.58 12.20
C ASN A 121 12.69 -3.61 11.45
N HIS A 122 13.02 -3.40 10.17
CA HIS A 122 13.76 -4.36 9.35
C HIS A 122 15.00 -3.78 8.65
N GLY A 123 15.35 -2.52 8.93
CA GLY A 123 16.54 -1.87 8.40
C GLY A 123 16.48 -1.57 6.90
N ASP A 124 17.60 -1.10 6.35
CA ASP A 124 17.72 -0.79 4.91
C ASP A 124 17.37 -2.01 4.05
N SER A 125 17.81 -3.22 4.46
CA SER A 125 17.52 -4.48 3.75
C SER A 125 16.03 -4.79 3.69
N GLY A 126 15.31 -4.62 4.81
CA GLY A 126 13.88 -4.85 4.83
C GLY A 126 13.10 -3.84 4.00
N LEU A 127 13.54 -2.57 3.97
CA LEU A 127 12.93 -1.57 3.07
C LEU A 127 13.12 -1.95 1.60
N LEU A 128 14.32 -2.38 1.21
CA LEU A 128 14.62 -2.82 -0.16
C LEU A 128 13.79 -4.05 -0.55
N GLU A 129 13.75 -5.07 0.32
CA GLU A 129 12.94 -6.28 0.11
C GLU A 129 11.45 -5.94 -0.04
N PHE A 130 10.93 -5.09 0.85
CA PHE A 130 9.54 -4.67 0.84
C PHE A 130 9.15 -3.94 -0.45
N LEU A 131 9.99 -3.00 -0.92
CA LEU A 131 9.71 -2.27 -2.16
C LEU A 131 9.79 -3.19 -3.39
N ALA A 132 10.77 -4.09 -3.42
CA ALA A 132 10.89 -5.08 -4.50
C ALA A 132 9.70 -6.04 -4.54
N LEU A 133 9.22 -6.48 -3.37
CA LEU A 133 8.01 -7.29 -3.22
C LEU A 133 6.77 -6.54 -3.77
N LEU A 134 6.53 -5.30 -3.35
CA LEU A 134 5.37 -4.56 -3.84
C LEU A 134 5.43 -4.30 -5.35
N ALA A 135 6.62 -4.01 -5.88
CA ALA A 135 6.83 -3.84 -7.31
C ALA A 135 6.58 -5.12 -8.12
N SER A 136 6.88 -6.30 -7.56
CA SER A 136 6.61 -7.58 -8.23
C SER A 136 5.14 -7.99 -8.15
N LEU A 137 4.44 -7.59 -7.08
CA LEU A 137 3.04 -7.93 -6.86
C LEU A 137 2.04 -6.99 -7.55
N CYS A 138 2.44 -5.79 -7.97
CA CYS A 138 1.50 -4.74 -8.40
C CYS A 138 1.81 -4.16 -9.79
N THR A 139 0.78 -3.96 -10.60
CA THR A 139 0.91 -3.27 -11.90
C THR A 139 1.17 -1.77 -11.70
N PHE A 140 0.41 -1.14 -10.80
CA PHE A 140 0.65 0.22 -10.32
C PHE A 140 0.91 0.19 -8.82
N LEU A 141 1.75 1.11 -8.33
CA LEU A 141 2.05 1.23 -6.91
C LEU A 141 1.95 2.69 -6.48
N LEU A 142 1.04 3.00 -5.57
CA LEU A 142 0.88 4.32 -4.98
C LEU A 142 1.57 4.34 -3.62
N VAL A 143 2.60 5.18 -3.47
CA VAL A 143 3.44 5.26 -2.27
C VAL A 143 3.33 6.64 -1.65
N GLU A 144 3.08 6.67 -0.34
CA GLU A 144 3.23 7.87 0.51
C GLU A 144 4.37 7.63 1.52
N PRO A 145 5.62 7.98 1.17
CA PRO A 145 6.75 7.81 2.07
C PRO A 145 6.72 8.85 3.20
N GLN A 146 6.89 8.41 4.44
CA GLN A 146 7.04 9.37 5.53
C GLN A 146 8.43 10.02 5.53
N PRO A 147 8.53 11.34 5.73
CA PRO A 147 9.81 12.04 5.73
C PRO A 147 10.66 11.69 6.95
N TRP A 148 11.98 11.87 6.85
CA TRP A 148 12.94 11.52 7.91
C TRP A 148 12.67 12.18 9.28
N LYS A 149 11.98 13.33 9.31
CA LYS A 149 11.52 13.95 10.56
C LYS A 149 10.57 13.03 11.36
N CYS A 150 9.77 12.20 10.70
CA CYS A 150 8.88 11.23 11.34
C CYS A 150 9.68 10.10 12.00
N TYR A 151 10.77 9.63 11.40
CA TYR A 151 11.65 8.62 11.98
C TYR A 151 12.22 9.10 13.32
N ARG A 152 12.79 10.32 13.33
CA ARG A 152 13.33 10.95 14.56
C ARG A 152 12.26 11.12 15.64
N ALA A 153 11.04 11.47 15.23
CA ALA A 153 9.91 11.65 16.16
C ALA A 153 9.47 10.31 16.77
N ALA A 154 9.41 9.23 15.99
CA ALA A 154 9.08 7.88 16.45
C ALA A 154 10.15 7.38 17.44
N ALA A 155 11.43 7.46 17.08
CA ALA A 155 12.54 7.09 17.95
C ALA A 155 12.53 7.88 19.28
N ARG A 156 12.26 9.19 19.22
CA ARG A 156 12.12 10.04 20.42
C ARG A 156 10.94 9.63 21.28
N ARG A 157 9.83 9.20 20.68
CA ARG A 157 8.65 8.75 21.42
C ARG A 157 8.96 7.48 22.22
N LEU A 158 9.66 6.50 21.64
CA LEU A 158 10.06 5.29 22.36
C LEU A 158 10.92 5.60 23.59
N ARG A 159 11.94 6.44 23.42
CA ARG A 159 12.80 6.87 24.54
C ARG A 159 12.02 7.56 25.66
N ARG A 160 11.03 8.39 25.33
CA ARG A 160 10.16 9.04 26.32
C ARG A 160 9.26 8.07 27.08
N LEU A 161 8.94 6.93 26.48
CA LEU A 161 8.17 5.86 27.10
C LEU A 161 9.04 4.87 27.88
N GLY A 162 10.35 5.15 28.03
CA GLY A 162 11.29 4.24 28.70
C GLY A 162 11.56 2.96 27.92
N ARG A 163 11.26 2.95 26.62
CA ARG A 163 11.48 1.81 25.71
C ARG A 163 12.81 1.99 25.00
N ASP A 164 13.45 0.88 24.65
CA ASP A 164 14.63 0.89 23.80
C ASP A 164 14.31 1.53 22.43
N ASP A 165 15.34 2.09 21.81
CA ASP A 165 15.22 2.63 20.44
C ASP A 165 14.96 1.50 19.45
N PHE A 166 14.55 1.83 18.23
CA PHE A 166 14.49 0.82 17.17
C PHE A 166 15.89 0.28 16.90
N GLU A 167 16.02 -1.05 16.84
CA GLU A 167 17.30 -1.76 16.66
C GLU A 167 18.13 -1.15 15.52
N HIS A 168 17.49 -0.90 14.39
CA HIS A 168 18.15 -0.44 13.18
C HIS A 168 18.31 1.07 13.08
N PHE A 169 17.67 1.88 13.91
CA PHE A 169 17.59 3.34 13.67
C PHE A 169 18.96 4.02 13.54
N ARG A 170 19.96 3.56 14.29
CA ARG A 170 21.33 4.11 14.26
C ARG A 170 22.17 3.60 13.08
N SER A 171 21.78 2.51 12.44
CA SER A 171 22.51 1.89 11.33
C SER A 171 21.89 2.19 9.96
N LEU A 172 20.72 2.84 9.90
CA LEU A 172 20.04 3.20 8.64
C LEU A 172 20.90 4.12 7.77
N ARG A 173 21.26 3.63 6.58
CA ARG A 173 22.00 4.39 5.57
C ARG A 173 21.07 5.07 4.59
N ILE A 174 19.89 4.51 4.34
CA ILE A 174 18.84 5.17 3.59
C ILE A 174 18.19 6.19 4.53
N ASN A 175 18.54 7.46 4.40
CA ASN A 175 18.04 8.52 5.27
C ASN A 175 17.99 9.87 4.53
N GLY A 176 17.44 10.90 5.18
CA GLY A 176 17.29 12.22 4.57
C GLY A 176 16.03 12.32 3.70
N ASP A 177 16.19 12.52 2.40
CA ASP A 177 15.05 12.59 1.47
C ASP A 177 14.53 11.18 1.16
N MET A 178 13.52 10.76 1.93
CA MET A 178 12.91 9.45 1.79
C MET A 178 12.09 9.33 0.50
N ALA A 179 11.50 10.41 0.00
CA ALA A 179 10.72 10.39 -1.22
C ALA A 179 11.64 10.18 -2.44
N GLU A 180 12.76 10.91 -2.49
CA GLU A 180 13.80 10.71 -3.50
C GLU A 180 14.41 9.31 -3.41
N SER A 181 14.77 8.87 -2.20
CA SER A 181 15.38 7.55 -1.99
C SER A 181 14.47 6.40 -2.45
N ILE A 182 13.18 6.43 -2.09
CA ILE A 182 12.21 5.41 -2.50
C ILE A 182 11.94 5.47 -4.00
N THR A 183 11.86 6.67 -4.59
CA THR A 183 11.75 6.83 -6.04
C THR A 183 12.95 6.21 -6.75
N ARG A 184 14.16 6.45 -6.26
CA ARG A 184 15.40 5.89 -6.82
C ARG A 184 15.40 4.37 -6.75
N ILE A 185 15.05 3.78 -5.60
CA ILE A 185 14.98 2.33 -5.44
C ILE A 185 13.98 1.73 -6.43
N LEU A 186 12.75 2.22 -6.46
CA LEU A 186 11.71 1.66 -7.32
C LEU A 186 12.06 1.78 -8.82
N THR A 187 12.70 2.88 -9.21
CA THR A 187 13.01 3.14 -10.63
C THR A 187 14.30 2.49 -11.12
N GLN A 188 15.31 2.36 -10.26
CA GLN A 188 16.62 1.82 -10.65
C GLN A 188 16.76 0.34 -10.31
N GLU A 189 16.06 -0.15 -9.29
CA GLU A 189 16.27 -1.49 -8.72
C GLU A 189 15.03 -2.39 -8.84
N CYS A 190 13.82 -1.83 -8.99
CA CYS A 190 12.56 -2.60 -8.99
C CYS A 190 11.75 -2.55 -10.28
N ALA A 191 12.34 -2.13 -11.40
CA ALA A 191 11.70 -2.09 -12.73
C ALA A 191 10.32 -1.39 -12.72
N MET A 192 10.24 -0.22 -12.07
CA MET A 192 9.08 0.65 -12.13
C MET A 192 9.43 2.01 -12.74
N GLU A 193 8.44 2.70 -13.30
CA GLU A 193 8.54 4.10 -13.73
C GLU A 193 7.67 4.98 -12.83
N LEU A 194 8.20 6.15 -12.42
CA LEU A 194 7.39 7.17 -11.75
C LEU A 194 6.50 7.85 -12.80
N VAL A 195 5.19 7.58 -12.77
CA VAL A 195 4.24 8.12 -13.76
C VAL A 195 3.56 9.40 -13.30
N ARG A 196 3.44 9.61 -11.98
CA ARG A 196 2.78 10.81 -11.43
C ARG A 196 3.23 11.10 -10.01
N SER A 197 3.45 12.38 -9.72
CA SER A 197 3.50 12.92 -8.36
C SER A 197 2.26 13.80 -8.16
N PHE A 198 1.54 13.61 -7.05
CA PHE A 198 0.37 14.41 -6.70
C PHE A 198 0.71 15.60 -5.79
N GLY A 199 1.99 15.96 -5.71
CA GLY A 199 2.49 17.01 -4.82
C GLY A 199 2.65 16.53 -3.38
N SER A 200 2.91 17.50 -2.50
CA SER A 200 3.18 17.26 -1.09
C SER A 200 2.09 17.86 -0.21
N THR A 201 1.71 17.13 0.84
CA THR A 201 0.88 17.67 1.92
C THR A 201 1.64 18.75 2.70
N PRO A 202 0.97 19.58 3.53
CA PRO A 202 1.64 20.53 4.44
C PRO A 202 2.65 19.88 5.41
N TRP A 203 2.54 18.57 5.61
CA TRP A 203 3.48 17.80 6.43
C TRP A 203 4.65 17.23 5.64
N ASP A 204 4.84 17.66 4.39
CA ASP A 204 5.92 17.23 3.51
C ASP A 204 5.87 15.72 3.22
N ARG A 205 4.65 15.22 2.99
CA ARG A 205 4.40 13.85 2.51
C ARG A 205 3.96 13.93 1.07
N SER A 206 4.77 13.39 0.18
CA SER A 206 4.48 13.30 -1.24
C SER A 206 3.66 12.05 -1.52
N LEU A 207 2.76 12.11 -2.49
CA LEU A 207 2.05 10.95 -3.00
C LEU A 207 2.56 10.62 -4.40
N LEU A 208 3.14 9.44 -4.57
CA LEU A 208 3.93 9.05 -5.74
C LEU A 208 3.32 7.79 -6.37
N LEU A 209 2.96 7.86 -7.65
CA LEU A 209 2.42 6.74 -8.41
C LEU A 209 3.48 6.19 -9.36
N PHE A 210 3.75 4.90 -9.20
CA PHE A 210 4.64 4.13 -10.04
C PHE A 210 3.87 3.12 -10.89
N LYS A 211 4.44 2.73 -12.02
CA LYS A 211 3.92 1.69 -12.90
C LYS A 211 5.02 0.68 -13.21
N SER A 212 4.69 -0.60 -13.20
CA SER A 212 5.63 -1.65 -13.56
C SER A 212 6.04 -1.53 -15.04
N THR A 213 7.33 -1.61 -15.31
CA THR A 213 7.88 -1.69 -16.68
C THR A 213 8.19 -3.13 -17.09
N ALA A 214 7.99 -4.10 -16.21
CA ALA A 214 8.18 -5.51 -16.52
C ALA A 214 7.12 -5.96 -17.55
N ALA A 215 7.54 -6.78 -18.51
CA ALA A 215 6.62 -7.40 -19.46
C ALA A 215 5.63 -8.28 -18.69
N GLN A 216 4.36 -7.87 -18.62
CA GLN A 216 3.35 -8.71 -17.96
C GLN A 216 3.19 -10.01 -18.75
N PRO A 217 3.27 -11.19 -18.11
CA PRO A 217 2.85 -12.42 -18.76
C PRO A 217 1.39 -12.24 -19.14
N ARG A 218 1.07 -12.48 -20.41
CA ARG A 218 -0.31 -12.52 -20.89
C ARG A 218 -0.98 -13.67 -20.14
N GLY A 219 -1.73 -13.34 -19.09
CA GLY A 219 -2.73 -14.24 -18.51
C GLY A 219 -3.89 -14.43 -19.46
#